data_AF-A0A401ZGD6-F1
#
_entry.id   AF-A0A401ZGD6-F1
#
_cell.length_a   1.000
_cell.length_b   1.000
_cell.length_c   1.000
_cell.angle_alpha   90.00
_cell.angle_beta   90.00
_cell.angle_gamma   90.00
#
_symmetry.space_group_name_H-M   'P 1'
#
loop_
_entity.id
_entity.type
_entity.pdbx_description
1 polymer ?
#
loop_
_entity_poly.entity_id
_entity_poly.type
_entity_poly.pdbx_seq_one_letter_code
_entity_poly.pdbx_strand_id
1 'polypeptide(L)'
;MSATQTLENSHLTVLQALDDLPEPMWDMPGVCGEWSAKDIVAHLTSCELLLIDVCQTAHGEKPSPYLLRWANDLQAFNDETVGARRYQTAQQVMNEYQDAQVRSSDALASLPADLVEKKGVLNWYKTGEASIADLVEGFSRHAKLHSQQIVEFRTANKQLE
;
A
#
# COMPACT_ATOMS: atom_id res chain seq x y z
N MET A 1 -3.36 13.81 -13.76
CA MET A 1 -4.07 13.50 -12.51
C MET A 1 -3.16 13.94 -11.37
N SER A 2 -3.68 14.56 -10.32
CA SER A 2 -2.83 14.94 -9.17
C SER A 2 -2.43 13.69 -8.36
N ALA A 3 -1.35 13.76 -7.58
CA ALA A 3 -0.94 12.64 -6.70
C ALA A 3 -2.08 12.21 -5.75
N THR A 4 -2.81 13.17 -5.16
CA THR A 4 -3.97 12.89 -4.30
C THR A 4 -5.05 12.10 -5.04
N GLN A 5 -5.45 12.55 -6.24
CA GLN A 5 -6.43 11.82 -7.06
C GLN A 5 -5.93 10.42 -7.48
N THR A 6 -4.63 10.28 -7.74
CA THR A 6 -4.02 8.99 -8.05
C THR A 6 -4.12 8.03 -6.86
N LEU A 7 -3.83 8.50 -5.64
CA LEU A 7 -3.96 7.73 -4.41
C LEU A 7 -5.41 7.34 -4.11
N GLU A 8 -6.35 8.28 -4.20
CA GLU A 8 -7.78 8.02 -4.02
C GLU A 8 -8.31 6.96 -4.99
N ASN A 9 -7.97 7.08 -6.28
CA ASN A 9 -8.38 6.09 -7.28
C ASN A 9 -7.75 4.72 -7.04
N SER A 10 -6.53 4.67 -6.50
CA SER A 10 -5.88 3.43 -6.09
C SER A 10 -6.65 2.76 -4.96
N HIS A 11 -7.03 3.52 -3.93
CA HIS A 11 -7.84 3.02 -2.82
C HIS A 11 -9.19 2.46 -3.29
N LEU A 12 -9.91 3.20 -4.15
CA LEU A 12 -11.17 2.73 -4.74
C LEU A 12 -10.97 1.42 -5.53
N THR A 13 -9.85 1.27 -6.24
CA THR A 13 -9.55 0.04 -6.98
C THR A 13 -9.38 -1.15 -6.02
N VAL A 14 -8.71 -0.95 -4.89
CA VAL A 14 -8.54 -1.99 -3.86
C VAL A 14 -9.89 -2.39 -3.27
N LEU A 15 -10.73 -1.41 -2.89
CA LEU A 15 -12.06 -1.68 -2.36
C LEU A 15 -12.92 -2.47 -3.36
N GLN A 16 -12.91 -2.08 -4.63
CA GLN A 16 -13.65 -2.78 -5.70
C GLN A 16 -13.19 -4.23 -5.92
N ALA A 17 -11.91 -4.51 -5.75
CA ALA A 17 -11.39 -5.87 -5.89
C ALA A 17 -11.81 -6.78 -4.73
N LEU A 18 -12.00 -6.20 -3.55
CA LEU A 18 -12.41 -6.90 -2.32
C LEU A 18 -13.93 -6.93 -2.13
N ASP A 19 -14.66 -6.09 -2.85
CA ASP A 19 -16.11 -6.02 -2.81
C ASP A 19 -16.72 -7.38 -3.14
N ASP A 20 -17.63 -7.86 -2.28
CA ASP A 20 -18.22 -9.19 -2.34
C ASP A 20 -17.21 -10.36 -2.39
N LEU A 21 -16.00 -10.22 -1.80
CA LEU A 21 -15.10 -11.35 -1.62
C LEU A 21 -15.64 -12.29 -0.52
N PRO A 22 -15.93 -13.58 -0.82
CA PRO A 22 -16.46 -14.51 0.18
C PRO A 22 -15.53 -14.69 1.37
N GLU A 23 -16.10 -14.82 2.57
CA GLU A 23 -15.34 -14.96 3.83
C GLU A 23 -14.26 -16.06 3.78
N PRO A 24 -14.53 -17.29 3.25
CA PRO A 24 -13.50 -18.33 3.19
C PRO A 24 -12.29 -17.99 2.31
N MET A 25 -12.46 -17.05 1.36
CA MET A 25 -11.42 -16.69 0.40
C MET A 25 -10.42 -15.68 0.94
N TRP A 26 -10.72 -15.03 2.07
CA TRP A 26 -9.83 -14.05 2.68
C TRP A 26 -8.51 -14.65 3.16
N ASP A 27 -8.58 -15.85 3.74
CA ASP A 27 -7.44 -16.57 4.31
C ASP A 27 -6.91 -17.69 3.37
N MET A 28 -7.57 -17.91 2.23
CA MET A 28 -7.15 -18.94 1.29
C MET A 28 -5.87 -18.49 0.56
N PRO A 29 -4.79 -19.30 0.56
CA PRO A 29 -3.57 -18.97 -0.15
C PRO A 29 -3.77 -19.04 -1.67
N GLY A 30 -2.93 -18.36 -2.43
CA GLY A 30 -2.92 -18.46 -3.91
C GLY A 30 -3.28 -17.18 -4.65
N VAL A 31 -3.47 -16.04 -3.98
CA VAL A 31 -3.72 -14.75 -4.64
C VAL A 31 -2.47 -14.26 -5.35
N CYS A 32 -1.32 -14.28 -4.66
CA CYS A 32 -0.03 -13.94 -5.23
C CYS A 32 1.06 -14.84 -4.63
N GLY A 33 1.38 -15.94 -5.32
CA GLY A 33 2.15 -17.02 -4.71
C GLY A 33 1.37 -17.59 -3.53
N GLU A 34 2.00 -17.73 -2.37
CA GLU A 34 1.35 -18.25 -1.15
C GLU A 34 0.48 -17.22 -0.42
N TRP A 35 0.50 -15.94 -0.81
CA TRP A 35 -0.26 -14.90 -0.12
C TRP A 35 -1.76 -15.03 -0.38
N SER A 36 -2.53 -14.86 0.69
CA SER A 36 -3.99 -14.75 0.68
C SER A 36 -4.44 -13.31 0.39
N ALA A 37 -5.74 -13.08 0.22
CA ALA A 37 -6.27 -11.73 0.06
C ALA A 37 -6.01 -10.87 1.30
N LYS A 38 -6.09 -11.47 2.50
CA LYS A 38 -5.73 -10.79 3.76
C LYS A 38 -4.27 -10.36 3.77
N ASP A 39 -3.36 -11.20 3.27
CA ASP A 39 -1.93 -10.87 3.18
C ASP A 39 -1.67 -9.74 2.18
N ILE A 40 -2.41 -9.71 1.06
CA ILE A 40 -2.36 -8.59 0.12
C ILE A 40 -2.77 -7.29 0.82
N VAL A 41 -3.88 -7.26 1.54
CA VAL A 41 -4.33 -6.05 2.25
C VAL A 41 -3.33 -5.63 3.32
N ALA A 42 -2.76 -6.59 4.06
CA ALA A 42 -1.69 -6.34 5.02
C ALA A 42 -0.46 -5.69 4.35
N HIS A 43 -0.07 -6.18 3.18
CA HIS A 43 1.01 -5.62 2.37
C HIS A 43 0.71 -4.19 1.91
N LEU A 44 -0.50 -3.95 1.37
CA LEU A 44 -0.92 -2.61 0.92
C LEU A 44 -1.04 -1.61 2.08
N THR A 45 -1.42 -2.07 3.27
CA THR A 45 -1.40 -1.26 4.50
C THR A 45 0.01 -0.73 4.78
N SER A 46 1.04 -1.55 4.59
CA SER A 46 2.43 -1.12 4.74
C SER A 46 2.82 -0.03 3.73
N CYS A 47 2.29 -0.05 2.51
CA CYS A 47 2.49 1.04 1.54
C CYS A 47 1.89 2.37 2.02
N GLU A 48 0.69 2.34 2.61
CA GLU A 48 0.06 3.55 3.17
C GLU A 48 0.87 4.12 4.34
N LEU A 49 1.34 3.24 5.24
CA LEU A 49 2.20 3.63 6.36
C LEU A 49 3.54 4.22 5.88
N LEU A 50 4.14 3.64 4.84
CA LEU A 50 5.35 4.20 4.21
C LEU A 50 5.08 5.59 3.63
N LEU A 51 3.93 5.82 3.01
CA LEU A 51 3.58 7.12 2.43
C LEU A 51 3.45 8.20 3.51
N ILE A 52 2.91 7.87 4.69
CA ILE A 52 2.87 8.79 5.84
C ILE A 52 4.29 9.21 6.23
N ASP A 53 5.19 8.25 6.42
CA ASP A 53 6.59 8.52 6.79
C ASP A 53 7.33 9.33 5.71
N VAL A 54 7.07 9.04 4.42
CA VAL A 54 7.62 9.81 3.30
C VAL A 54 7.19 11.27 3.37
N CYS A 55 5.91 11.53 3.61
CA CYS A 55 5.38 12.90 3.74
C CYS A 55 6.03 13.64 4.93
N GLN A 56 6.29 12.94 6.04
CA GLN A 56 7.03 13.51 7.18
C GLN A 56 8.46 13.92 6.78
N THR A 57 9.16 13.12 5.97
CA THR A 57 10.51 13.52 5.50
C THR A 57 10.49 14.79 4.65
N ALA A 58 9.40 15.05 3.93
CA ALA A 58 9.22 16.27 3.15
C ALA A 58 9.07 17.52 4.05
N HIS A 59 8.61 17.35 5.29
CA HIS A 59 8.60 18.39 6.33
C HIS A 59 9.96 18.57 7.03
N GLY A 60 11.00 17.86 6.59
CA GLY A 60 12.35 17.94 7.16
C GLY A 60 12.61 16.96 8.29
N GLU A 61 11.68 16.03 8.56
CA GLU A 61 11.94 14.92 9.47
C GLU A 61 12.96 13.95 8.85
N LYS A 62 13.66 13.21 9.71
CA LYS A 62 14.55 12.14 9.24
C LYS A 62 13.73 10.91 8.87
N PRO A 63 14.16 10.10 7.89
CA PRO A 63 13.55 8.81 7.60
C PRO A 63 13.41 7.97 8.88
N SER A 64 12.20 7.46 9.12
CA SER A 64 11.93 6.61 10.27
C SER A 64 12.67 5.27 10.15
N PRO A 65 12.85 4.50 11.24
CA PRO A 65 13.34 3.13 11.16
C PRO A 65 12.48 2.23 10.27
N TYR A 66 11.18 2.49 10.14
CA TYR A 66 10.28 1.73 9.28
C TYR A 66 10.60 1.97 7.80
N LEU A 67 10.75 3.24 7.42
CA LEU A 67 11.12 3.66 6.08
C LEU A 67 12.52 3.17 5.67
N LEU A 68 13.47 3.20 6.61
CA LEU A 68 14.83 2.70 6.37
C LEU A 68 14.87 1.18 6.18
N ARG A 69 14.03 0.40 6.88
CA ARG A 69 13.94 -1.06 6.65
C ARG A 69 13.44 -1.37 5.25
N TRP A 70 12.39 -0.68 4.80
CA TRP A 70 11.88 -0.81 3.43
C TRP A 70 12.94 -0.46 2.37
N ALA A 71 13.70 0.60 2.58
CA ALA A 71 14.76 1.01 1.65
C ALA A 71 15.94 0.02 1.59
N ASN A 72 16.19 -0.73 2.66
CA ASN A 72 17.34 -1.63 2.79
C ASN A 72 17.08 -3.03 2.23
N ASP A 73 15.97 -3.66 2.62
CA ASP A 73 15.62 -5.01 2.17
C ASP A 73 14.10 -5.13 2.00
N LEU A 74 13.66 -5.02 0.76
CA LEU A 74 12.24 -5.05 0.41
C LEU A 74 11.58 -6.40 0.74
N GLN A 75 12.28 -7.51 0.54
CA GLN A 75 11.70 -8.83 0.79
C GLN A 75 11.54 -9.06 2.28
N ALA A 76 12.59 -8.79 3.07
CA ALA A 76 12.53 -8.93 4.52
C ALA A 76 11.47 -7.99 5.13
N PHE A 77 11.35 -6.76 4.60
CA PHE A 77 10.31 -5.82 5.02
C PHE A 77 8.89 -6.34 4.72
N ASN A 78 8.67 -6.89 3.53
CA ASN A 78 7.37 -7.47 3.18
C ASN A 78 7.02 -8.65 4.09
N ASP A 79 7.97 -9.57 4.30
CA ASP A 79 7.78 -10.74 5.18
C ASP A 79 7.49 -10.31 6.63
N GLU A 80 8.23 -9.33 7.16
CA GLU A 80 8.04 -8.77 8.50
C GLU A 80 6.64 -8.16 8.64
N THR A 81 6.26 -7.29 7.71
CA THR A 81 5.06 -6.46 7.86
C THR A 81 3.77 -7.21 7.54
N VAL A 82 3.79 -8.16 6.60
CA VAL A 82 2.69 -9.11 6.42
C VAL A 82 2.63 -10.07 7.61
N GLY A 83 3.77 -10.61 8.04
CA GLY A 83 3.88 -11.54 9.17
C GLY A 83 3.37 -10.97 10.50
N ALA A 84 3.55 -9.66 10.73
CA ALA A 84 3.03 -8.95 11.90
C ALA A 84 1.50 -9.01 12.01
N ARG A 85 0.80 -9.21 10.90
CA ARG A 85 -0.68 -9.25 10.82
C ARG A 85 -1.25 -10.65 10.68
N ARG A 86 -0.41 -11.70 10.69
CA ARG A 86 -0.83 -13.09 10.43
C ARG A 86 -2.01 -13.57 11.29
N TYR A 87 -2.06 -13.12 12.55
CA TYR A 87 -3.08 -13.52 13.53
C TYR A 87 -4.27 -12.56 13.62
N GLN A 88 -4.28 -11.49 12.81
CA GLN A 88 -5.43 -10.62 12.69
C GLN A 88 -6.48 -11.29 11.80
N THR A 89 -7.74 -10.96 12.06
CA THR A 89 -8.87 -11.27 11.19
C THR A 89 -8.85 -10.38 9.94
N ALA A 90 -9.50 -10.81 8.87
CA ALA A 90 -9.70 -9.99 7.67
C ALA A 90 -10.24 -8.59 8.00
N GLN A 91 -11.23 -8.52 8.88
CA GLN A 91 -11.83 -7.24 9.30
C GLN A 91 -10.83 -6.33 10.03
N GLN A 92 -9.97 -6.88 10.88
CA GLN A 92 -8.95 -6.09 11.58
C GLN A 92 -7.91 -5.52 10.61
N VAL A 93 -7.45 -6.33 9.64
CA VAL A 93 -6.52 -5.89 8.60
C VAL A 93 -7.17 -4.81 7.72
N MET A 94 -8.45 -4.99 7.36
CA MET A 94 -9.20 -4.00 6.57
C MET A 94 -9.44 -2.69 7.31
N ASN A 95 -9.68 -2.73 8.62
CA ASN A 95 -9.81 -1.52 9.44
C ASN A 95 -8.48 -0.77 9.49
N GLU A 96 -7.37 -1.48 9.70
CA GLU A 96 -6.04 -0.86 9.72
C GLU A 96 -5.68 -0.25 8.36
N TYR A 97 -5.99 -0.95 7.26
CA TYR A 97 -5.80 -0.44 5.90
C TYR A 97 -6.55 0.87 5.67
N GLN A 98 -7.84 0.92 6.01
CA GLN A 98 -8.67 2.12 5.84
C GLN A 98 -8.18 3.27 6.71
N ASP A 99 -7.84 3.01 7.97
CA ASP A 99 -7.28 4.02 8.88
C ASP A 99 -5.95 4.56 8.34
N ALA A 100 -5.09 3.69 7.83
CA ALA A 100 -3.82 4.08 7.21
C ALA A 100 -4.03 4.90 5.93
N GLN A 101 -5.02 4.53 5.11
CA GLN A 101 -5.34 5.23 3.87
C GLN A 101 -5.88 6.64 4.13
N VAL A 102 -6.75 6.84 5.13
CA VAL A 102 -7.20 8.18 5.52
C VAL A 102 -6.01 9.04 5.93
N ARG A 103 -5.13 8.49 6.79
CA ARG A 103 -3.96 9.21 7.31
C ARG A 103 -2.93 9.53 6.22
N SER A 104 -2.69 8.62 5.28
CA SER A 104 -1.75 8.85 4.17
C SER A 104 -2.31 9.89 3.19
N SER A 105 -3.62 9.88 2.95
CA SER A 105 -4.31 10.86 2.12
C SER A 105 -4.24 12.26 2.73
N ASP A 106 -4.52 12.38 4.03
CA ASP A 106 -4.40 13.64 4.77
C ASP A 106 -2.95 14.16 4.76
N ALA A 107 -1.98 13.28 5.00
CA ALA A 107 -0.56 13.63 4.97
C ALA A 107 -0.14 14.16 3.59
N LEU A 108 -0.52 13.48 2.52
CA LEU A 108 -0.22 13.91 1.15
C LEU A 108 -0.93 15.22 0.79
N ALA A 109 -2.19 15.39 1.16
CA ALA A 109 -2.98 16.59 0.89
C ALA A 109 -2.47 17.83 1.65
N SER A 110 -1.76 17.63 2.76
CA SER A 110 -1.17 18.72 3.53
C SER A 110 0.08 19.34 2.88
N LEU A 111 0.69 18.64 1.91
CA LEU A 111 1.92 19.09 1.25
C LEU A 111 1.63 20.10 0.14
N PRO A 112 2.48 21.13 -0.05
CA PRO A 112 2.44 21.98 -1.22
C PRO A 112 2.61 21.18 -2.52
N ALA A 113 1.79 21.46 -3.54
CA ALA A 113 1.81 20.70 -4.80
C ALA A 113 3.18 20.75 -5.52
N ASP A 114 3.88 21.89 -5.44
CA ASP A 114 5.23 22.04 -5.98
C ASP A 114 6.26 21.15 -5.27
N LEU A 115 6.09 20.94 -3.96
CA LEU A 115 6.92 20.02 -3.18
C LEU A 115 6.65 18.55 -3.54
N VAL A 116 5.39 18.19 -3.74
CA VAL A 116 4.98 16.82 -4.14
C VAL A 116 5.58 16.42 -5.49
N GLU A 117 5.64 17.37 -6.43
CA GLU A 117 6.19 17.17 -7.78
C GLU A 117 7.72 17.33 -7.86
N LYS A 118 8.35 17.91 -6.83
CA LYS A 118 9.78 18.22 -6.83
C LYS A 118 10.63 16.96 -6.89
N LYS A 119 11.38 16.79 -7.99
CA LYS A 119 12.38 15.73 -8.14
C LYS A 119 13.50 15.89 -7.11
N GLY A 120 13.99 14.75 -6.64
CA GLY A 120 15.06 14.64 -5.66
C GLY A 120 14.70 15.12 -4.24
N VAL A 121 13.42 15.36 -3.96
CA VAL A 121 12.95 15.61 -2.59
C VAL A 121 13.16 14.37 -1.71
N LEU A 122 13.12 13.18 -2.32
CA LEU A 122 13.42 11.89 -1.68
C LEU A 122 14.88 11.49 -1.91
N ASN A 123 15.82 12.35 -1.51
CA ASN A 123 17.27 12.13 -1.72
C ASN A 123 17.83 10.86 -1.04
N TRP A 124 17.11 10.33 -0.04
CA TRP A 124 17.44 9.11 0.68
C TRP A 124 16.95 7.84 -0.04
N TYR A 125 16.09 7.98 -1.07
CA TYR A 125 15.45 6.85 -1.75
C TYR A 125 16.10 6.53 -3.09
N LYS A 126 16.59 5.30 -3.25
CA LYS A 126 17.22 4.78 -4.49
C LYS A 126 18.29 5.72 -5.04
N THR A 127 18.07 6.29 -6.23
CA THR A 127 19.01 7.22 -6.90
C THR A 127 18.98 8.62 -6.28
N GLY A 128 18.03 8.89 -5.39
CA GLY A 128 17.83 10.20 -4.78
C GLY A 128 17.16 11.20 -5.71
N GLU A 129 16.60 10.77 -6.85
CA GLU A 129 16.01 11.65 -7.88
C GLU A 129 14.47 11.64 -7.88
N ALA A 130 13.83 10.74 -7.14
CA ALA A 130 12.37 10.60 -7.13
C ALA A 130 11.67 11.79 -6.47
N SER A 131 10.47 12.12 -6.97
CA SER A 131 9.50 12.97 -6.26
C SER A 131 8.53 12.11 -5.43
N ILE A 132 7.70 12.75 -4.61
CA ILE A 132 6.61 12.07 -3.89
C ILE A 132 5.55 11.60 -4.89
N ALA A 133 5.25 12.40 -5.91
CA ALA A 133 4.34 12.02 -6.99
C ALA A 133 4.77 10.72 -7.70
N ASP A 134 6.07 10.54 -7.97
CA ASP A 134 6.58 9.30 -8.57
C ASP A 134 6.34 8.09 -7.66
N LEU A 135 6.50 8.26 -6.35
CA LEU A 135 6.30 7.19 -5.38
C LEU A 135 4.81 6.82 -5.29
N VAL A 136 3.92 7.81 -5.23
CA VAL A 136 2.46 7.60 -5.23
C VAL A 136 2.01 6.88 -6.50
N GLU A 137 2.54 7.25 -7.67
CA GLU A 137 2.25 6.55 -8.93
C GLU A 137 2.76 5.10 -8.89
N GLY A 138 3.96 4.88 -8.31
CA GLY A 138 4.52 3.56 -8.07
C GLY A 138 3.62 2.68 -7.20
N PHE A 139 3.23 3.17 -6.02
CA PHE A 139 2.33 2.47 -5.10
C PHE A 139 0.95 2.24 -5.72
N SER A 140 0.42 3.19 -6.47
CA SER A 140 -0.90 3.08 -7.09
C SER A 140 -0.94 2.01 -8.18
N ARG A 141 0.10 1.91 -9.00
CA ARG A 141 0.24 0.82 -9.96
C ARG A 141 0.41 -0.54 -9.27
N HIS A 142 1.14 -0.57 -8.16
CA HIS A 142 1.35 -1.78 -7.36
C HIS A 142 0.05 -2.29 -6.73
N ALA A 143 -0.74 -1.39 -6.15
CA ALA A 143 -2.06 -1.70 -5.61
C ALA A 143 -3.03 -2.20 -6.69
N LYS A 144 -3.02 -1.59 -7.89
CA LYS A 144 -3.82 -2.06 -9.03
C LYS A 144 -3.44 -3.48 -9.47
N LEU A 145 -2.15 -3.81 -9.51
CA LEU A 145 -1.68 -5.15 -9.84
C LEU A 145 -2.23 -6.18 -8.84
N HIS A 146 -2.11 -5.91 -7.55
CA HIS A 146 -2.62 -6.80 -6.51
C HIS A 146 -4.15 -6.88 -6.50
N SER A 147 -4.83 -5.79 -6.79
CA SER A 147 -6.29 -5.77 -6.96
C SER A 147 -6.72 -6.69 -8.11
N GLN A 148 -6.00 -6.66 -9.23
CA GLN A 148 -6.25 -7.59 -10.34
C GLN A 148 -6.02 -9.05 -9.94
N GLN A 149 -4.95 -9.35 -9.19
CA GLN A 149 -4.68 -10.70 -8.70
C GLN A 149 -5.81 -11.24 -7.80
N ILE A 150 -6.38 -10.39 -6.93
CA ILE A 150 -7.55 -10.77 -6.11
C ILE A 150 -8.74 -11.11 -7.01
N VAL A 151 -9.03 -10.28 -8.02
CA VAL A 151 -10.13 -10.50 -8.96
C VAL A 151 -9.95 -11.80 -9.76
N GLU A 152 -8.72 -12.07 -10.22
CA GLU A 152 -8.36 -13.30 -10.93
C GLU A 152 -8.52 -14.52 -10.02
N PHE A 153 -8.02 -14.44 -8.78
CA PHE A 153 -8.18 -15.48 -7.77
C PHE A 153 -9.65 -15.77 -7.46
N ARG A 154 -10.47 -14.73 -7.27
CA ARG A 154 -11.92 -14.88 -7.10
C ARG A 154 -12.54 -15.61 -8.28
N THR A 155 -12.21 -15.17 -9.49
CA THR A 155 -12.74 -15.76 -10.72
C THR A 155 -12.37 -17.23 -10.88
N ALA A 156 -11.15 -17.61 -10.51
CA ALA A 156 -10.68 -18.99 -10.57
C ALA A 156 -11.36 -19.90 -9.54
N ASN A 157 -11.89 -19.34 -8.45
CA ASN A 157 -12.44 -20.08 -7.31
C ASN A 157 -13.95 -19.85 -7.10
N LYS A 158 -14.68 -19.38 -8.12
CA LYS A 158 -16.15 -19.11 -8.07
C LYS A 158 -17.02 -20.25 -7.55
N GLN A 159 -16.52 -21.49 -7.52
CA GLN A 159 -17.25 -22.62 -6.95
C GLN A 159 -17.35 -22.57 -5.42
N LEU A 160 -16.65 -21.62 -4.78
CA LEU A 160 -16.64 -21.39 -3.33
C LEU A 160 -17.54 -20.20 -2.91
N GLU A 161 -18.24 -19.57 -3.86
CA GLU A 161 -19.32 -18.57 -3.63
C GLU A 161 -20.64 -19.28 -3.25
#